data_AF-A0A7V4MS46-F1
#
_entry.id   AF-A0A7V4MS46-F1
#
_cell.length_a   1.000
_cell.length_b   1.000
_cell.length_c   1.000
_cell.angle_alpha   90.00
_cell.angle_beta   90.00
_cell.angle_gamma   90.00
#
_symmetry.space_group_name_H-M   'P 1'
#
loop_
_entity.id
_entity.type
_entity.pdbx_description
1 polymer ?
#
loop_
_entity_poly.entity_id
_entity_poly.type
_entity_poly.pdbx_seq_one_letter_code
_entity_poly.pdbx_strand_id
1 'polypeptide(L)'
;MASYKSIKEKDLVQMLGCCSSAGIGELARKKLLSFDTRYRYPSAEEYIQYIGEFFRFVLHRQKRALRENKEKWQKGWQENYEIIRRNGINENTCRPRYFRKSPFLRFKGGLIVTPNLMLEHDLFEVVRRYLFQRYLAAFDVVHEFGCGSGSNLLLLSRIFPDKEIIGYDWVIPSVKIANEIGRQTGGKVKGYRFNMLKPDFSLRLQKKSAVITIHAMEQLGDKHGPMLNALLKMRPSLVMHYEPIAELYDEKNTFDAMAIWYTLERGYLNGYLNSLKEMEKKGKIKILCCRRPFIGGVYHESSLVIWRPA
;
A
#
# COMPACT_ATOMS: atom_id res chain seq x y z
N MET A 1 -21.03 -12.82 -27.19
CA MET A 1 -19.96 -11.95 -26.65
C MET A 1 -20.26 -11.67 -25.20
N ALA A 2 -19.30 -11.85 -24.29
CA ALA A 2 -19.51 -11.48 -22.89
C ALA A 2 -19.72 -9.97 -22.77
N SER A 3 -20.78 -9.54 -22.10
CA SER A 3 -21.05 -8.12 -21.86
C SER A 3 -20.11 -7.58 -20.78
N TYR A 4 -19.23 -6.66 -21.15
CA TYR A 4 -18.30 -6.02 -20.23
C TYR A 4 -18.99 -4.91 -19.43
N LYS A 5 -18.75 -4.90 -18.13
CA LYS A 5 -18.99 -3.78 -17.21
C LYS A 5 -17.72 -2.95 -17.09
N SER A 6 -17.76 -1.86 -16.33
CA SER A 6 -16.56 -1.07 -15.99
C SER A 6 -16.59 -0.68 -14.53
N ILE A 7 -15.42 -0.65 -13.88
CA ILE A 7 -15.26 -0.06 -12.54
C ILE A 7 -15.38 1.45 -12.71
N LYS A 8 -16.30 2.06 -11.95
CA LYS A 8 -16.63 3.48 -12.03
C LYS A 8 -16.19 4.21 -10.76
N GLU A 9 -16.18 5.54 -10.83
CA GLU A 9 -15.87 6.39 -9.68
C GLU A 9 -16.74 6.07 -8.46
N LYS A 10 -18.04 5.80 -8.66
CA LYS A 10 -18.95 5.42 -7.57
C LYS A 10 -18.52 4.17 -6.82
N ASP A 11 -17.86 3.23 -7.51
CA ASP A 11 -17.33 2.03 -6.87
C ASP A 11 -16.20 2.45 -5.95
N LEU A 12 -15.22 3.23 -6.42
CA LEU A 12 -14.11 3.72 -5.58
C LEU A 12 -14.58 4.59 -4.40
N VAL A 13 -15.61 5.42 -4.59
CA VAL A 13 -16.24 6.20 -3.50
C VAL A 13 -16.77 5.29 -2.40
N GLN A 14 -17.49 4.23 -2.79
CA GLN A 14 -18.01 3.24 -1.85
C GLN A 14 -16.87 2.52 -1.12
N MET A 15 -15.82 2.15 -1.84
CA MET A 15 -14.66 1.41 -1.30
C MET A 15 -13.86 2.22 -0.28
N LEU A 16 -13.67 3.51 -0.55
CA LEU A 16 -12.84 4.40 0.26
C LEU A 16 -13.65 5.15 1.33
N GLY A 17 -14.96 4.93 1.38
CA GLY A 17 -15.86 5.59 2.33
C GLY A 17 -15.91 7.10 2.17
N CYS A 18 -15.83 7.61 0.93
CA CYS A 18 -15.83 9.05 0.68
C CYS A 18 -17.23 9.64 0.98
N CYS A 19 -17.38 10.30 2.14
CA CYS A 19 -18.58 11.07 2.45
C CYS A 19 -18.57 12.41 1.70
N SER A 20 -18.87 12.45 0.39
CA SER A 20 -19.32 13.68 -0.26
C SER A 20 -19.86 13.43 -1.67
N SER A 21 -20.71 14.36 -2.14
CA SER A 21 -21.05 14.56 -3.56
C SER A 21 -19.84 14.88 -4.45
N ALA A 22 -18.65 15.11 -3.90
CA ALA A 22 -17.44 15.52 -4.63
C ALA A 22 -16.64 14.35 -5.25
N GLY A 23 -16.97 13.10 -4.90
CA GLY A 23 -16.34 11.90 -5.49
C GLY A 23 -14.89 11.66 -5.03
N ILE A 24 -14.03 11.14 -5.91
CA ILE A 24 -12.62 10.81 -5.61
C ILE A 24 -11.63 11.95 -5.90
N GLY A 25 -12.14 13.15 -6.21
CA GLY A 25 -11.32 14.30 -6.60
C GLY A 25 -10.76 14.21 -8.03
N GLU A 26 -10.36 15.36 -8.57
CA GLU A 26 -10.05 15.51 -9.99
C GLU A 26 -8.82 14.70 -10.45
N LEU A 27 -7.73 14.70 -9.67
CA LEU A 27 -6.51 13.97 -10.06
C LEU A 27 -6.74 12.45 -10.15
N ALA A 28 -7.45 11.89 -9.16
CA ALA A 28 -7.79 10.47 -9.17
C ALA A 28 -8.80 10.15 -10.28
N ARG A 29 -9.83 11.00 -10.48
CA ARG A 29 -10.82 10.85 -11.55
C ARG A 29 -10.18 10.87 -12.94
N LYS A 30 -9.32 11.85 -13.23
CA LYS A 30 -8.58 11.92 -14.51
C LYS A 30 -7.77 10.65 -14.77
N LYS A 31 -7.10 10.14 -13.75
CA LYS A 31 -6.32 8.91 -13.87
C LYS A 31 -7.23 7.68 -14.08
N LEU A 32 -8.35 7.57 -13.37
CA LEU A 32 -9.33 6.49 -13.57
C LEU A 32 -9.86 6.46 -15.02
N LEU A 33 -10.17 7.62 -15.59
CA LEU A 33 -10.66 7.73 -16.97
C LEU A 33 -9.59 7.41 -18.02
N SER A 34 -8.30 7.43 -17.66
CA SER A 34 -7.19 7.09 -18.55
C SER A 34 -6.93 5.59 -18.67
N PHE A 35 -7.60 4.77 -17.85
CA PHE A 35 -7.37 3.33 -17.79
C PHE A 35 -8.54 2.52 -18.34
N ASP A 36 -8.23 1.37 -18.95
CA ASP A 36 -9.26 0.39 -19.27
C ASP A 36 -9.67 -0.35 -17.99
N THR A 37 -10.82 0.04 -17.44
CA THR A 37 -11.41 -0.56 -16.24
C THR A 37 -12.51 -1.56 -16.54
N ARG A 38 -12.60 -2.00 -17.81
CA ARG A 38 -13.62 -2.97 -18.21
C ARG A 38 -13.38 -4.31 -17.53
N TYR A 39 -14.46 -4.99 -17.18
CA TYR A 39 -14.41 -6.32 -16.62
C TYR A 39 -15.67 -7.11 -16.96
N ARG A 40 -15.58 -8.42 -16.81
CA ARG A 40 -16.72 -9.33 -16.80
C ARG A 40 -16.59 -10.29 -15.63
N TYR A 41 -17.64 -11.04 -15.34
CA TYR A 41 -17.51 -12.16 -14.42
C TYR A 41 -16.79 -13.33 -15.12
N PRO A 42 -15.99 -14.11 -14.36
CA PRO A 42 -15.30 -15.29 -14.88
C PRO A 42 -16.28 -16.39 -15.30
N SER A 43 -15.86 -17.22 -16.25
CA SER A 43 -16.49 -18.53 -16.50
C SER A 43 -16.13 -19.54 -15.38
N ALA A 44 -16.73 -20.73 -15.41
CA ALA A 44 -16.38 -21.80 -14.48
C ALA A 44 -14.91 -22.24 -14.63
N GLU A 45 -14.42 -22.33 -15.86
CA GLU A 45 -13.04 -22.69 -16.18
C GLU A 45 -12.06 -21.65 -15.64
N GLU A 46 -12.38 -20.36 -15.78
CA GLU A 46 -11.58 -19.26 -15.27
C GLU A 46 -11.56 -19.19 -13.74
N TYR A 47 -12.68 -19.52 -13.09
CA TYR A 47 -12.70 -19.70 -11.63
C TYR A 47 -11.75 -20.82 -11.19
N ILE A 48 -11.81 -21.98 -11.85
CA ILE A 48 -10.92 -23.11 -11.56
C ILE A 48 -9.47 -22.74 -11.83
N GLN A 49 -9.19 -22.02 -12.92
CA GLN A 49 -7.86 -21.53 -13.25
C GLN A 49 -7.31 -20.64 -12.13
N TYR A 50 -8.08 -19.63 -11.71
CA TYR A 50 -7.69 -18.73 -10.63
C TYR A 50 -7.37 -19.49 -9.34
N ILE A 51 -8.26 -20.40 -8.93
CA ILE A 51 -8.06 -21.21 -7.73
C ILE A 51 -6.79 -22.05 -7.88
N GLY A 52 -6.61 -22.75 -9.01
CA GLY A 52 -5.43 -23.57 -9.27
C GLY A 52 -4.13 -22.75 -9.25
N GLU A 53 -4.11 -21.55 -9.83
CA GLU A 53 -2.97 -20.64 -9.80
C GLU A 53 -2.67 -20.14 -8.39
N PHE A 54 -3.71 -19.81 -7.62
CA PHE A 54 -3.58 -19.42 -6.23
C PHE A 54 -2.94 -20.54 -5.40
N PHE A 55 -3.50 -21.76 -5.44
CA PHE A 55 -2.99 -22.91 -4.70
C PHE A 55 -1.54 -23.23 -5.08
N ARG A 56 -1.23 -23.28 -6.38
CA ARG A 56 0.14 -23.47 -6.87
C ARG A 56 1.08 -22.41 -6.29
N PHE A 57 0.66 -21.15 -6.24
CA PHE A 57 1.51 -20.09 -5.71
C PHE A 57 1.74 -20.19 -4.21
N VAL A 58 0.68 -20.41 -3.42
CA VAL A 58 0.76 -20.45 -1.96
C VAL A 58 1.55 -21.66 -1.49
N LEU A 59 1.29 -22.85 -2.04
CA LEU A 59 2.00 -24.09 -1.67
C LEU A 59 3.51 -24.03 -1.93
N HIS A 60 3.95 -23.26 -2.93
CA HIS A 60 5.37 -23.13 -3.27
C HIS A 60 6.06 -21.90 -2.65
N ARG A 61 5.36 -21.09 -1.83
CA ARG A 61 5.93 -19.87 -1.25
C ARG A 61 5.65 -19.73 0.23
N GLN A 62 6.63 -20.19 1.00
CA GLN A 62 6.63 -20.05 2.46
C GLN A 62 7.17 -18.71 2.93
N LYS A 63 6.86 -18.39 4.20
CA LYS A 63 7.48 -17.31 4.99
C LYS A 63 9.01 -17.40 4.90
N ARG A 64 9.63 -16.26 4.65
CA ARG A 64 11.11 -16.16 4.55
C ARG A 64 11.70 -15.84 5.91
N ALA A 65 12.92 -16.32 6.13
CA ALA A 65 13.73 -15.82 7.23
C ALA A 65 14.02 -14.32 7.07
N LEU A 66 14.21 -13.61 8.18
CA LEU A 66 14.41 -12.16 8.18
C LEU A 66 15.58 -11.71 7.28
N ARG A 67 16.69 -12.44 7.36
CA ARG A 67 17.90 -12.17 6.57
C ARG A 67 17.63 -12.32 5.07
N GLU A 68 17.05 -13.44 4.67
CA GLU A 68 16.70 -13.70 3.26
C GLU A 68 15.73 -12.66 2.72
N ASN A 69 14.77 -12.23 3.54
CA ASN A 69 13.81 -11.21 3.14
C ASN A 69 14.52 -9.87 2.89
N LYS A 70 15.43 -9.47 3.78
CA LYS A 70 16.26 -8.27 3.60
C LYS A 70 17.12 -8.33 2.34
N GLU A 71 17.79 -9.46 2.11
CA GLU A 71 18.62 -9.67 0.92
C GLU A 71 17.81 -9.57 -0.37
N LYS A 72 16.57 -10.09 -0.38
CA LYS A 72 15.66 -9.96 -1.53
C LYS A 72 15.24 -8.53 -1.80
N TRP A 73 14.93 -7.73 -0.78
CA TRP A 73 14.63 -6.31 -0.99
C TRP A 73 15.85 -5.50 -1.38
N GLN A 74 17.00 -5.78 -0.78
CA GLN A 74 18.28 -5.19 -1.17
C GLN A 74 18.53 -5.42 -2.66
N LYS A 75 18.37 -6.67 -3.15
CA LYS A 75 18.52 -6.99 -4.57
C LYS A 75 17.46 -6.31 -5.43
N GLY A 76 16.18 -6.46 -5.11
CA GLY A 76 15.08 -5.92 -5.92
C GLY A 76 15.13 -4.40 -6.05
N TRP A 77 15.40 -3.69 -4.95
CA TRP A 77 15.53 -2.23 -4.98
C TRP A 77 16.84 -1.76 -5.59
N GLN A 78 17.92 -2.56 -5.54
CA GLN A 78 19.12 -2.27 -6.32
C GLN A 78 18.83 -2.32 -7.83
N GLU A 79 18.08 -3.33 -8.30
CA GLU A 79 17.67 -3.41 -9.71
C GLU A 79 16.86 -2.17 -10.14
N ASN A 80 15.90 -1.73 -9.32
CA ASN A 80 15.16 -0.49 -9.56
C ASN A 80 16.09 0.73 -9.60
N TYR A 81 17.03 0.85 -8.66
CA TYR A 81 17.96 1.97 -8.61
C TYR A 81 18.85 2.04 -9.86
N GLU A 82 19.37 0.90 -10.35
CA GLU A 82 20.18 0.88 -11.58
C GLU A 82 19.37 1.30 -12.81
N ILE A 83 18.10 0.91 -12.87
CA ILE A 83 17.20 1.34 -13.95
C ILE A 83 16.95 2.84 -13.88
N ILE A 84 16.71 3.38 -12.68
CA ILE A 84 16.55 4.82 -12.47
C ILE A 84 17.82 5.58 -12.90
N ARG A 85 19.01 5.08 -12.57
CA ARG A 85 20.27 5.70 -12.99
C ARG A 85 20.43 5.73 -14.51
N ARG A 86 19.96 4.71 -15.22
CA ARG A 86 20.09 4.60 -16.68
C ARG A 86 19.01 5.38 -17.43
N ASN A 87 17.77 5.34 -16.93
CA ASN A 87 16.59 5.76 -17.68
C ASN A 87 15.89 7.00 -17.07
N GLY A 88 16.43 7.55 -15.98
CA GLY A 88 15.83 8.65 -15.22
C GLY A 88 14.67 8.22 -14.32
N ILE A 89 14.18 9.16 -13.50
CA ILE A 89 13.05 8.94 -12.60
C ILE A 89 11.74 9.18 -13.34
N ASN A 90 10.87 8.18 -13.32
CA ASN A 90 9.49 8.30 -13.74
C ASN A 90 8.62 7.21 -13.09
N GLU A 91 7.32 7.21 -13.39
CA GLU A 91 6.35 6.26 -12.81
C GLU A 91 6.72 4.81 -13.10
N ASN A 92 7.30 4.53 -14.28
CA ASN A 92 7.67 3.18 -14.68
C ASN A 92 8.96 2.70 -13.99
N THR A 93 9.97 3.58 -13.85
CA THR A 93 11.25 3.20 -13.23
C THR A 93 11.15 3.08 -11.71
N CYS A 94 10.27 3.87 -11.09
CA CYS A 94 9.93 3.74 -9.67
C CYS A 94 8.87 2.66 -9.40
N ARG A 95 8.30 1.98 -10.40
CA ARG A 95 7.23 1.00 -10.17
C ARG A 95 7.76 -0.20 -9.37
N PRO A 96 7.07 -0.61 -8.30
CA PRO A 96 7.37 -1.87 -7.63
C PRO A 96 7.16 -3.07 -8.57
N ARG A 97 8.13 -3.98 -8.62
CA ARG A 97 8.10 -5.15 -9.51
C ARG A 97 7.25 -6.31 -8.99
N TYR A 98 6.63 -6.18 -7.82
CA TYR A 98 5.73 -7.19 -7.28
C TYR A 98 4.34 -7.14 -7.92
N PHE A 99 3.95 -6.03 -8.56
CA PHE A 99 2.74 -5.98 -9.38
C PHE A 99 2.92 -6.87 -10.60
N ARG A 100 2.00 -7.81 -10.79
CA ARG A 100 2.05 -8.79 -11.87
C ARG A 100 0.92 -8.57 -12.83
N LYS A 101 1.17 -8.94 -14.08
CA LYS A 101 0.12 -9.06 -15.08
C LYS A 101 -0.82 -10.19 -14.68
N SER A 102 -2.10 -9.90 -14.52
CA SER A 102 -3.13 -10.91 -14.30
C SER A 102 -4.46 -10.43 -14.87
N PRO A 103 -5.23 -11.31 -15.54
CA PRO A 103 -6.59 -10.97 -15.93
C PRO A 103 -7.55 -11.00 -14.73
N PHE A 104 -7.13 -11.56 -13.60
CA PHE A 104 -7.97 -11.74 -12.41
C PHE A 104 -7.83 -10.59 -11.42
N LEU A 105 -8.96 -10.09 -10.92
CA LEU A 105 -9.00 -9.11 -9.84
C LEU A 105 -10.07 -9.49 -8.83
N ARG A 106 -9.79 -9.32 -7.53
CA ARG A 106 -10.81 -9.44 -6.50
C ARG A 106 -11.65 -8.18 -6.48
N PHE A 107 -12.97 -8.33 -6.46
CA PHE A 107 -13.90 -7.21 -6.53
C PHE A 107 -15.23 -7.55 -5.83
N LYS A 108 -15.64 -6.70 -4.88
CA LYS A 108 -16.89 -6.81 -4.10
C LYS A 108 -17.09 -8.20 -3.48
N GLY A 109 -16.02 -8.77 -2.92
CA GLY A 109 -16.04 -10.09 -2.30
C GLY A 109 -16.07 -11.28 -3.28
N GLY A 110 -15.96 -11.02 -4.59
CA GLY A 110 -15.88 -12.05 -5.62
C GLY A 110 -14.66 -11.86 -6.53
N LEU A 111 -14.73 -12.47 -7.71
CA LEU A 111 -13.70 -12.43 -8.74
C LEU A 111 -14.25 -11.80 -10.02
N ILE A 112 -13.41 -11.02 -10.70
CA ILE A 112 -13.69 -10.48 -12.03
C ILE A 112 -12.51 -10.75 -12.97
N VAL A 113 -12.81 -10.74 -14.28
CA VAL A 113 -11.84 -10.91 -15.36
C VAL A 113 -11.79 -9.63 -16.20
N THR A 114 -10.59 -9.10 -16.42
CA THR A 114 -10.34 -7.84 -17.14
C THR A 114 -9.43 -8.07 -18.36
N PRO A 115 -9.63 -7.33 -19.48
CA PRO A 115 -8.66 -7.31 -20.56
C PRO A 115 -7.40 -6.49 -20.19
N ASN A 116 -7.48 -5.62 -19.18
CA ASN A 116 -6.35 -4.87 -18.67
C ASN A 116 -5.60 -5.68 -17.60
N LEU A 117 -4.50 -6.31 -18.01
CA LEU A 117 -3.68 -7.15 -17.13
C LEU A 117 -2.97 -6.38 -16.00
N MET A 118 -2.95 -5.05 -16.04
CA MET A 118 -2.33 -4.20 -15.02
C MET A 118 -3.36 -3.47 -14.15
N LEU A 119 -4.64 -3.84 -14.23
CA LEU A 119 -5.73 -3.13 -13.56
C LEU A 119 -5.53 -2.96 -12.05
N GLU A 120 -4.92 -3.94 -11.36
CA GLU A 120 -4.57 -3.82 -9.94
C GLU A 120 -3.68 -2.60 -9.67
N HIS A 121 -2.58 -2.47 -10.42
CA HIS A 121 -1.64 -1.37 -10.30
C HIS A 121 -2.29 -0.03 -10.65
N ASP A 122 -3.09 -0.02 -11.71
CA ASP A 122 -3.76 1.17 -12.22
C ASP A 122 -4.74 1.73 -11.18
N LEU A 123 -5.58 0.87 -10.59
CA LEU A 123 -6.49 1.27 -9.51
C LEU A 123 -5.74 1.64 -8.24
N PHE A 124 -4.62 0.97 -7.93
CA PHE A 124 -3.75 1.34 -6.82
C PHE A 124 -3.16 2.75 -7.00
N GLU A 125 -2.86 3.18 -8.23
CA GLU A 125 -2.45 4.55 -8.52
C GLU A 125 -3.58 5.55 -8.27
N VAL A 126 -4.80 5.24 -8.73
CA VAL A 126 -5.99 6.08 -8.51
C VAL A 126 -6.26 6.25 -7.01
N VAL A 127 -6.26 5.16 -6.24
CA VAL A 127 -6.51 5.19 -4.80
C VAL A 127 -5.46 6.03 -4.07
N ARG A 128 -4.17 5.85 -4.35
CA ARG A 128 -3.11 6.63 -3.69
C ARG A 128 -3.24 8.13 -3.95
N ARG A 129 -3.56 8.53 -5.20
CA ARG A 129 -3.81 9.94 -5.54
C ARG A 129 -4.92 10.52 -4.66
N TYR A 130 -6.05 9.81 -4.56
CA TYR A 130 -7.15 10.23 -3.68
C TYR A 130 -6.71 10.32 -2.22
N LEU A 131 -6.11 9.26 -1.67
CA LEU A 131 -5.71 9.22 -0.26
C LEU A 131 -4.74 10.34 0.09
N PHE A 132 -3.74 10.59 -0.76
CA PHE A 132 -2.75 11.64 -0.53
C PHE A 132 -3.38 13.02 -0.55
N GLN A 133 -4.22 13.33 -1.54
CA GLN A 133 -4.93 14.61 -1.57
C GLN A 133 -5.86 14.77 -0.37
N ARG A 134 -6.62 13.74 -0.04
CA ARG A 134 -7.67 13.80 0.98
C ARG A 134 -7.12 13.93 2.40
N TYR A 135 -6.02 13.24 2.69
CA TYR A 135 -5.53 13.07 4.05
C TYR A 135 -4.17 13.71 4.31
N LEU A 136 -3.40 14.11 3.30
CA LEU A 136 -2.04 14.63 3.51
C LEU A 136 -1.86 16.11 3.12
N ALA A 137 -2.85 16.72 2.46
CA ALA A 137 -2.73 18.10 1.98
C ALA A 137 -2.38 19.10 3.09
N ALA A 138 -3.00 18.97 4.26
CA ALA A 138 -2.88 19.91 5.39
C ALA A 138 -1.59 19.76 6.24
N PHE A 139 -0.72 18.81 5.93
CA PHE A 139 0.51 18.53 6.70
C PHE A 139 1.74 19.10 6.01
N ASP A 140 2.67 19.66 6.77
CA ASP A 140 3.86 20.29 6.19
C ASP A 140 4.93 19.26 5.79
N VAL A 141 4.95 18.13 6.51
CA VAL A 141 5.89 17.03 6.31
C VAL A 141 5.18 15.69 6.25
N VAL A 142 5.55 14.85 5.28
CA VAL A 142 5.08 13.46 5.18
C VAL A 142 6.26 12.51 5.35
N HIS A 143 6.13 11.61 6.32
CA HIS A 143 7.09 10.55 6.59
C HIS A 143 6.54 9.22 6.07
N GLU A 144 7.20 8.59 5.11
CA GLU A 144 6.84 7.26 4.62
C GLU A 144 7.80 6.21 5.16
N PHE A 145 7.31 5.25 5.95
CA PHE A 145 8.10 4.09 6.39
C PHE A 145 7.88 2.90 5.45
N GLY A 146 8.99 2.34 4.97
CA GLY A 146 9.03 1.31 3.93
C GLY A 146 8.88 1.89 2.51
N CYS A 147 9.60 2.97 2.20
CA CYS A 147 9.44 3.69 0.92
C CYS A 147 9.91 2.91 -0.32
N GLY A 148 10.74 1.87 -0.15
CA GLY A 148 11.12 0.90 -1.18
C GLY A 148 11.57 1.53 -2.50
N SER A 149 10.85 1.18 -3.57
CA SER A 149 11.06 1.70 -4.93
C SER A 149 10.87 3.22 -5.12
N GLY A 150 10.39 3.94 -4.09
CA GLY A 150 10.15 5.39 -4.13
C GLY A 150 8.92 5.82 -4.94
N SER A 151 8.08 4.90 -5.42
CA SER A 151 6.88 5.28 -6.20
C SER A 151 5.94 6.23 -5.47
N ASN A 152 5.75 6.04 -4.17
CA ASN A 152 4.92 6.92 -3.33
C ASN A 152 5.59 8.28 -3.11
N LEU A 153 6.90 8.31 -2.84
CA LEU A 153 7.67 9.56 -2.73
C LEU A 153 7.60 10.40 -4.02
N LEU A 154 7.74 9.75 -5.17
CA LEU A 154 7.62 10.41 -6.47
C LEU A 154 6.20 10.96 -6.68
N LEU A 155 5.17 10.17 -6.35
CA LEU A 155 3.78 10.60 -6.47
C LEU A 155 3.48 11.78 -5.53
N LEU A 156 3.93 11.71 -4.27
CA LEU A 156 3.76 12.78 -3.28
C LEU A 156 4.42 14.08 -3.74
N SER A 157 5.66 14.02 -4.24
CA SER A 157 6.37 15.22 -4.71
C SER A 157 5.73 15.86 -5.93
N ARG A 158 5.01 15.09 -6.75
CA ARG A 158 4.22 15.62 -7.88
C ARG A 158 2.91 16.26 -7.43
N ILE A 159 2.23 15.66 -6.46
CA ILE A 159 0.97 16.20 -5.92
C ILE A 159 1.25 17.44 -5.06
N PHE A 160 2.38 17.45 -4.35
CA PHE A 160 2.76 18.52 -3.42
C PHE A 160 4.24 18.92 -3.61
N PRO A 161 4.56 19.73 -4.64
CA PRO A 161 5.93 20.12 -4.96
C PRO A 161 6.69 20.80 -3.80
N ASP A 162 5.98 21.55 -2.95
CA ASP A 162 6.60 22.32 -1.87
C ASP A 162 6.70 21.58 -0.53
N LYS A 163 6.09 20.39 -0.42
CA LYS A 163 5.98 19.64 0.83
C LYS A 163 7.27 18.86 1.12
N GLU A 164 7.75 18.87 2.36
CA GLU A 164 8.88 18.02 2.74
C GLU A 164 8.42 16.56 2.83
N ILE A 165 9.13 15.67 2.15
CA ILE A 165 8.79 14.25 2.04
C ILE A 165 10.00 13.43 2.48
N ILE A 166 9.83 12.60 3.49
CA ILE A 166 10.91 11.83 4.08
C ILE A 166 10.60 10.33 3.95
N GLY A 167 11.38 9.65 3.12
CA GLY A 167 11.29 8.21 2.92
C GLY A 167 12.25 7.46 3.85
N TYR A 168 11.75 6.45 4.53
CA TYR A 168 12.51 5.58 5.40
C TYR A 168 12.47 4.15 4.90
N ASP A 169 13.60 3.46 4.89
CA ASP A 169 13.66 2.05 4.50
C ASP A 169 14.86 1.34 5.13
N TRP A 170 14.78 0.01 5.28
CA TRP A 170 15.84 -0.76 5.93
C TRP A 170 17.04 -1.08 5.04
N VAL A 171 16.88 -0.95 3.71
CA VAL A 171 17.93 -1.21 2.73
C VAL A 171 18.42 0.07 2.05
N ILE A 172 19.71 0.08 1.74
CA ILE A 172 20.41 1.25 1.17
C ILE A 172 19.88 1.67 -0.22
N PRO A 173 19.49 0.76 -1.14
CA PRO A 173 19.06 1.17 -2.47
C PRO A 173 17.80 2.05 -2.43
N SER A 174 16.84 1.76 -1.55
CA SER A 174 15.65 2.60 -1.35
C SER A 174 16.01 4.02 -0.91
N VAL A 175 17.01 4.15 -0.01
CA VAL A 175 17.54 5.46 0.42
C VAL A 175 18.16 6.22 -0.76
N LYS A 176 18.94 5.53 -1.59
CA LYS A 176 19.53 6.12 -2.80
C LYS A 176 18.44 6.56 -3.79
N ILE A 177 17.39 5.76 -3.98
CA ILE A 177 16.25 6.10 -4.83
C ILE A 177 15.54 7.37 -4.30
N ALA A 178 15.23 7.43 -3.00
CA ALA A 178 14.59 8.59 -2.39
C ALA A 178 15.39 9.88 -2.59
N ASN A 179 16.71 9.83 -2.41
CA ASN A 179 17.59 10.99 -2.62
C ASN A 179 17.68 11.37 -4.12
N GLU A 180 17.66 10.39 -5.02
CA GLU A 180 17.63 10.63 -6.46
C GLU A 180 16.31 11.30 -6.88
N ILE A 181 15.17 10.92 -6.28
CA ILE A 181 13.89 11.62 -6.44
C ILE A 181 14.05 13.07 -5.99
N GLY A 182 14.60 13.30 -4.79
CA GLY A 182 14.85 14.65 -4.30
C GLY A 182 15.66 15.48 -5.29
N ARG A 183 16.75 14.94 -5.83
CA ARG A 183 17.59 15.62 -6.82
C ARG A 183 16.81 16.06 -8.07
N GLN A 184 15.84 15.25 -8.53
CA GLN A 184 15.07 15.53 -9.74
C GLN A 184 13.79 16.33 -9.50
N THR A 185 13.26 16.37 -8.27
CA THR A 185 11.98 17.02 -7.95
C THR A 185 12.11 18.30 -7.09
N GLY A 186 13.31 18.88 -6.99
CA GLY A 186 13.52 20.17 -6.30
C GLY A 186 13.98 20.06 -4.84
N GLY A 187 14.58 18.93 -4.44
CA GLY A 187 15.34 18.75 -3.19
C GLY A 187 14.50 18.49 -1.94
N LYS A 188 13.16 18.44 -2.07
CA LYS A 188 12.22 18.31 -0.95
C LYS A 188 11.98 16.85 -0.50
N VAL A 189 12.49 15.89 -1.27
CA VAL A 189 12.44 14.45 -0.93
C VAL A 189 13.80 14.00 -0.37
N LYS A 190 13.79 13.34 0.79
CA LYS A 190 15.01 12.81 1.43
C LYS A 190 14.81 11.35 1.84
N GLY A 191 15.88 10.57 1.75
CA GLY A 191 15.93 9.17 2.15
C GLY A 191 16.76 8.95 3.42
N TYR A 192 16.26 8.13 4.34
CA TYR A 192 17.00 7.70 5.53
C TYR A 192 16.85 6.21 5.77
N ARG A 193 17.88 5.61 6.36
CA ARG A 193 17.83 4.20 6.76
C ARG A 193 17.02 4.07 8.06
N PHE A 194 16.05 3.16 8.08
CA PHE A 194 15.26 2.87 9.27
C PHE A 194 14.82 1.41 9.29
N ASN A 195 14.90 0.76 10.45
CA ASN A 195 14.44 -0.62 10.62
C ASN A 195 13.18 -0.65 11.48
N MET A 196 12.02 -0.94 10.91
CA MET A 196 10.76 -1.00 11.67
C MET A 196 10.73 -2.12 12.73
N LEU A 197 11.56 -3.17 12.60
CA LEU A 197 11.69 -4.22 13.63
C LEU A 197 12.60 -3.80 14.80
N LYS A 198 13.46 -2.81 14.58
CA LYS A 198 14.37 -2.22 15.57
C LYS A 198 14.39 -0.71 15.38
N PRO A 199 13.26 -0.04 15.65
CA PRO A 199 13.10 1.37 15.31
C PRO A 199 14.04 2.23 16.18
N ASP A 200 14.54 3.30 15.58
CA ASP A 200 15.28 4.32 16.32
C ASP A 200 14.31 5.18 17.12
N PHE A 201 14.30 4.98 18.44
CA PHE A 201 13.46 5.74 19.38
C PHE A 201 13.98 7.16 19.66
N SER A 202 15.11 7.56 19.08
CA SER A 202 15.64 8.93 19.13
C SER A 202 15.04 9.81 18.03
N LEU A 203 14.52 9.22 16.95
CA LEU A 203 13.88 9.97 15.87
C LEU A 203 12.71 10.80 16.41
N ARG A 204 12.66 12.06 16.00
CA ARG A 204 11.60 13.02 16.31
C ARG A 204 11.00 13.53 15.01
N LEU A 205 9.68 13.64 14.98
CA LEU A 205 8.96 14.18 13.84
C LEU A 205 8.68 15.66 14.10
N GLN A 206 8.65 16.45 13.04
CA GLN A 206 8.28 17.85 13.12
C GLN A 206 6.79 17.97 13.52
N LYS A 207 6.39 19.13 14.06
CA LYS A 207 4.96 19.43 14.25
C LYS A 207 4.25 19.39 12.89
N LYS A 208 2.94 19.11 12.90
CA LYS A 208 2.11 18.98 11.68
C LYS A 208 2.67 17.98 10.67
N SER A 209 3.27 16.89 11.17
CA SER A 209 3.73 15.78 10.34
C SER A 209 2.66 14.68 10.24
N ALA A 210 2.55 14.09 9.06
CA ALA A 210 1.81 12.86 8.83
C ALA A 210 2.78 11.69 8.60
N VAL A 211 2.44 10.52 9.11
CA VAL A 211 3.12 9.27 8.82
C VAL A 211 2.25 8.43 7.88
N ILE A 212 2.88 7.84 6.87
CA ILE A 212 2.24 6.85 6.00
C ILE A 212 3.03 5.54 5.95
N THR A 213 2.32 4.43 5.79
CA THR A 213 2.90 3.15 5.35
C THR A 213 1.99 2.53 4.30
N ILE A 214 2.59 2.01 3.23
CA ILE A 214 1.84 1.40 2.12
C ILE A 214 2.56 0.14 1.69
N HIS A 215 1.93 -1.02 1.87
CA HIS A 215 2.53 -2.35 1.61
C HIS A 215 3.90 -2.52 2.27
N ALA A 216 4.05 -1.99 3.48
CA ALA A 216 5.31 -1.92 4.19
C ALA A 216 5.22 -2.64 5.54
N MET A 217 4.18 -2.35 6.33
CA MET A 217 3.95 -3.02 7.60
C MET A 217 3.64 -4.51 7.42
N GLU A 218 3.14 -4.92 6.24
CA GLU A 218 2.91 -6.33 5.88
C GLU A 218 4.11 -7.24 6.21
N GLN A 219 5.32 -6.70 6.13
CA GLN A 219 6.58 -7.41 6.31
C GLN A 219 6.89 -7.78 7.77
N LEU A 220 6.19 -7.16 8.74
CA LEU A 220 6.53 -7.28 10.15
C LEU A 220 5.89 -8.50 10.82
N GLY A 221 4.89 -9.11 10.19
CA GLY A 221 4.14 -10.20 10.79
C GLY A 221 3.49 -9.79 12.12
N ASP A 222 3.67 -10.63 13.13
CA ASP A 222 3.28 -10.39 14.53
C ASP A 222 4.27 -9.50 15.30
N LYS A 223 5.39 -9.09 14.70
CA LYS A 223 6.46 -8.29 15.34
C LYS A 223 6.30 -6.80 15.10
N HIS A 224 5.08 -6.31 14.93
CA HIS A 224 4.78 -4.89 14.68
C HIS A 224 4.87 -4.01 15.94
N GLY A 225 4.93 -4.60 17.14
CA GLY A 225 4.91 -3.91 18.44
C GLY A 225 5.97 -2.80 18.59
N PRO A 226 7.26 -3.04 18.28
CA PRO A 226 8.29 -2.00 18.34
C PRO A 226 7.96 -0.78 17.48
N MET A 227 7.51 -0.99 16.23
CA MET A 227 7.14 0.11 15.34
C MET A 227 5.94 0.90 15.88
N LEU A 228 4.91 0.21 16.38
CA LEU A 228 3.76 0.86 17.01
C LEU A 228 4.19 1.74 18.19
N ASN A 229 5.05 1.24 19.07
CA ASN A 229 5.60 2.00 20.20
C ASN A 229 6.43 3.20 19.74
N ALA A 230 7.21 3.04 18.66
CA ALA A 230 7.98 4.14 18.08
C ALA A 230 7.06 5.24 17.54
N LEU A 231 5.98 4.90 16.82
CA LEU A 231 4.99 5.86 16.35
C LEU A 231 4.30 6.61 17.50
N LEU A 232 3.95 5.89 18.59
CA LEU A 232 3.39 6.52 19.80
C LEU A 232 4.36 7.51 20.44
N LYS A 233 5.66 7.20 20.47
CA LYS A 233 6.70 8.10 20.99
C LYS A 233 6.94 9.30 20.08
N MET A 234 6.93 9.09 18.77
CA MET A 234 7.08 10.14 17.76
C MET A 234 5.92 11.14 17.75
N ARG A 235 4.74 10.71 18.18
CA ARG A 235 3.50 11.51 18.26
C ARG A 235 3.17 12.28 16.96
N PRO A 236 3.09 11.62 15.79
CA PRO A 236 2.68 12.29 14.56
C PRO A 236 1.26 12.84 14.68
N SER A 237 0.94 13.86 13.90
CA SER A 237 -0.41 14.44 13.88
C SER A 237 -1.42 13.52 13.19
N LEU A 238 -0.95 12.62 12.32
CA LEU A 238 -1.74 11.58 11.66
C LEU A 238 -0.86 10.37 11.33
N VAL A 239 -1.42 9.16 11.45
CA VAL A 239 -0.85 7.94 10.88
C VAL A 239 -1.87 7.35 9.91
N MET A 240 -1.47 7.10 8.67
CA MET A 240 -2.29 6.48 7.62
C MET A 240 -1.61 5.23 7.08
N HIS A 241 -2.24 4.09 7.30
CA HIS A 241 -1.82 2.80 6.73
C HIS A 241 -2.71 2.45 5.55
N TYR A 242 -2.10 1.98 4.47
CA TYR A 242 -2.77 1.29 3.39
C TYR A 242 -2.09 -0.07 3.19
N GLU A 243 -2.58 -1.05 3.93
CA GLU A 243 -1.88 -2.32 4.19
C GLU A 243 -2.85 -3.50 4.08
N PRO A 244 -2.39 -4.71 3.76
CA PRO A 244 -3.19 -5.91 3.95
C PRO A 244 -3.47 -6.11 5.45
N ILE A 245 -4.75 -6.14 5.83
CA ILE A 245 -5.21 -6.33 7.22
C ILE A 245 -6.13 -7.54 7.25
N ALA A 246 -5.61 -8.68 7.71
CA ALA A 246 -6.35 -9.94 7.70
C ALA A 246 -7.57 -9.91 8.62
N GLU A 247 -7.52 -9.12 9.70
CA GLU A 247 -8.59 -8.98 10.69
C GLU A 247 -9.87 -8.29 10.15
N LEU A 248 -9.87 -7.88 8.88
CA LEU A 248 -11.03 -7.30 8.19
C LEU A 248 -11.66 -8.24 7.15
N TYR A 249 -11.12 -9.45 6.99
CA TYR A 249 -11.69 -10.48 6.13
C TYR A 249 -12.82 -11.24 6.85
N ASP A 250 -13.78 -11.74 6.06
CA ASP A 250 -14.85 -12.63 6.55
C ASP A 250 -14.51 -14.08 6.14
N GLU A 251 -14.19 -14.92 7.12
CA GLU A 251 -13.85 -16.33 6.89
C GLU A 251 -14.95 -17.14 6.16
N LYS A 252 -16.20 -16.67 6.18
CA LYS A 252 -17.30 -17.32 5.45
C LYS A 252 -17.25 -17.06 3.95
N ASN A 253 -16.53 -16.02 3.51
CA ASN A 253 -16.33 -15.76 2.10
C ASN A 253 -15.09 -16.53 1.58
N THR A 254 -15.26 -17.26 0.48
CA THR A 254 -14.19 -18.11 -0.08
C THR A 254 -12.91 -17.35 -0.42
N PHE A 255 -13.01 -16.18 -1.06
CA PHE A 255 -11.84 -15.39 -1.45
C PHE A 255 -11.15 -14.76 -0.25
N ASP A 256 -11.91 -14.42 0.79
CA ASP A 256 -11.42 -13.92 2.06
C ASP A 256 -10.68 -14.99 2.84
N ALA A 257 -11.25 -16.19 2.94
CA ALA A 257 -10.57 -17.34 3.54
C ALA A 257 -9.25 -17.65 2.83
N MET A 258 -9.24 -17.61 1.49
CA MET A 258 -8.00 -17.74 0.71
C MET A 258 -7.00 -16.63 1.05
N ALA A 259 -7.43 -15.37 1.14
CA ALA A 259 -6.54 -14.26 1.48
C ALA A 259 -5.97 -14.32 2.90
N ILE A 260 -6.76 -14.81 3.86
CA ILE A 260 -6.30 -15.13 5.22
C ILE A 260 -5.22 -16.21 5.14
N TRP A 261 -5.48 -17.33 4.44
CA TRP A 261 -4.49 -18.40 4.27
C TRP A 261 -3.20 -17.87 3.66
N TYR A 262 -3.28 -17.11 2.57
CA TYR A 262 -2.10 -16.48 1.96
C TYR A 262 -1.33 -15.59 2.94
N THR A 263 -2.03 -14.77 3.73
CA THR A 263 -1.42 -13.86 4.71
C THR A 263 -0.64 -14.66 5.76
N LEU A 264 -1.23 -15.74 6.28
CA LEU A 264 -0.62 -16.60 7.28
C LEU A 264 0.62 -17.33 6.73
N GLU A 265 0.52 -17.94 5.54
CA GLU A 265 1.64 -18.66 4.90
C GLU A 265 2.82 -17.75 4.60
N ARG A 266 2.54 -16.49 4.25
CA ARG A 266 3.58 -15.48 3.99
C ARG A 266 4.13 -14.85 5.25
N GLY A 267 3.52 -15.10 6.41
CA GLY A 267 3.86 -14.45 7.67
C GLY A 267 3.66 -12.94 7.63
N TYR A 268 2.62 -12.50 6.91
CA TYR A 268 2.28 -11.09 6.78
C TYR A 268 1.67 -10.54 8.07
N LEU A 269 1.51 -9.21 8.12
CA LEU A 269 1.00 -8.46 9.28
C LEU A 269 -0.22 -9.14 9.90
N ASN A 270 -0.10 -9.43 11.19
CA ASN A 270 -1.11 -10.15 11.96
C ASN A 270 -1.24 -9.54 13.36
N GLY A 271 -2.47 -9.27 13.80
CA GLY A 271 -2.76 -8.73 15.13
C GLY A 271 -2.57 -7.21 15.26
N TYR A 272 -2.22 -6.51 14.18
CA TYR A 272 -1.98 -5.07 14.20
C TYR A 272 -3.26 -4.28 14.48
N LEU A 273 -4.36 -4.61 13.79
CA LEU A 273 -5.63 -3.90 13.99
C LEU A 273 -6.17 -4.16 15.40
N ASN A 274 -6.01 -5.38 15.92
CA ASN A 274 -6.39 -5.72 17.29
C ASN A 274 -5.59 -4.88 18.29
N SER A 275 -4.27 -4.75 18.08
CA SER A 275 -3.41 -3.91 18.90
C SER A 275 -3.84 -2.44 18.88
N LEU A 276 -4.21 -1.89 17.71
CA LEU A 276 -4.76 -0.53 17.63
C LEU A 276 -6.06 -0.37 18.42
N LYS A 277 -7.00 -1.30 18.27
CA LYS A 277 -8.28 -1.29 19.02
C LYS A 277 -8.06 -1.34 20.53
N GLU A 278 -7.09 -2.14 21.00
CA GLU A 278 -6.72 -2.17 22.42
C GLU A 278 -6.12 -0.84 22.91
N MET A 279 -5.26 -0.20 22.10
CA MET A 279 -4.68 1.08 22.44
C MET A 279 -5.72 2.20 22.46
N GLU A 280 -6.71 2.15 21.58
CA GLU A 280 -7.85 3.06 21.59
C GLU A 280 -8.70 2.88 22.85
N LYS A 281 -9.03 1.64 23.23
CA LYS A 281 -9.72 1.33 24.50
C LYS A 281 -8.98 1.87 25.73
N LYS A 282 -7.64 1.88 25.68
CA LYS A 282 -6.76 2.42 26.73
C LYS A 282 -6.57 3.94 26.65
N GLY A 283 -7.24 4.63 25.72
CA GLY A 283 -7.14 6.08 25.55
C GLY A 283 -5.80 6.57 25.02
N LYS A 284 -4.96 5.70 24.42
CA LYS A 284 -3.61 6.06 23.93
C LYS A 284 -3.63 6.58 22.49
N ILE A 285 -4.61 6.17 21.70
CA ILE A 285 -4.82 6.61 20.33
C ILE A 285 -6.31 6.87 20.09
N LYS A 286 -6.60 7.51 18.98
CA LYS A 286 -7.94 7.59 18.38
C LYS A 286 -7.88 7.05 16.96
N ILE A 287 -8.67 6.02 16.67
CA ILE A 287 -8.88 5.51 15.30
C ILE A 287 -9.88 6.44 14.62
N LEU A 288 -9.46 7.03 13.52
CA LEU A 288 -10.25 7.99 12.73
C LEU A 288 -10.96 7.31 11.55
N CYS A 289 -10.36 6.25 11.01
CA CYS A 289 -10.91 5.48 9.91
C CYS A 289 -10.38 4.05 9.95
N CYS A 290 -11.25 3.08 9.67
CA CYS A 290 -10.89 1.68 9.42
C CYS A 290 -11.81 1.16 8.33
N ARG A 291 -11.28 0.96 7.12
CA ARG A 291 -12.08 0.62 5.93
C ARG A 291 -11.36 -0.42 5.08
N ARG A 292 -12.09 -1.47 4.75
CA ARG A 292 -11.70 -2.44 3.73
C ARG A 292 -12.30 -2.01 2.39
N PRO A 293 -11.53 -2.04 1.28
CA PRO A 293 -12.01 -1.51 0.02
C PRO A 293 -12.79 -2.55 -0.81
N PHE A 294 -12.75 -3.86 -0.50
CA PHE A 294 -13.37 -4.90 -1.35
C PHE A 294 -12.89 -4.87 -2.81
N ILE A 295 -11.65 -4.43 -3.01
CA ILE A 295 -10.94 -4.54 -4.28
C ILE A 295 -9.47 -4.78 -4.01
N GLY A 296 -8.87 -5.67 -4.78
CA GLY A 296 -7.46 -5.99 -4.63
C GLY A 296 -6.97 -6.96 -5.69
N GLY A 297 -5.68 -7.26 -5.61
CA GLY A 297 -5.04 -8.20 -6.49
C GLY A 297 -5.51 -9.64 -6.30
N VAL A 298 -4.79 -10.55 -6.95
CA VAL A 298 -5.07 -11.99 -6.95
C VAL A 298 -5.03 -12.59 -5.55
N TYR A 299 -4.21 -12.06 -4.64
CA TYR A 299 -3.94 -12.75 -3.36
C TYR A 299 -4.57 -12.05 -2.15
N HIS A 300 -4.68 -10.73 -2.16
CA HIS A 300 -5.19 -9.94 -1.04
C HIS A 300 -5.57 -8.52 -1.48
N GLU A 301 -6.20 -7.79 -0.57
CA GLU A 301 -6.57 -6.38 -0.70
C GLU A 301 -5.73 -5.52 0.25
N SER A 302 -5.89 -4.20 0.18
CA SER A 302 -5.25 -3.26 1.10
C SER A 302 -6.30 -2.41 1.77
N SER A 303 -6.34 -2.47 3.09
CA SER A 303 -7.29 -1.74 3.92
C SER A 303 -6.71 -0.42 4.38
N LEU A 304 -7.55 0.60 4.45
CA LEU A 304 -7.23 1.92 4.98
C LEU A 304 -7.45 1.94 6.49
N VAL A 305 -6.39 2.18 7.25
CA VAL A 305 -6.48 2.43 8.69
C VAL A 305 -5.82 3.77 9.00
N ILE A 306 -6.58 4.69 9.57
CA ILE A 306 -6.10 6.02 9.96
C ILE A 306 -6.32 6.19 11.44
N TRP A 307 -5.29 6.63 12.15
CA TRP A 307 -5.35 6.91 13.57
C TRP A 307 -4.43 8.08 13.93
N ARG A 308 -4.57 8.59 15.15
CA ARG A 308 -3.63 9.56 15.73
C ARG A 308 -3.39 9.24 17.21
N PRO A 309 -2.23 9.59 17.77
CA PRO A 309 -2.03 9.61 19.21
C PRO A 309 -3.11 10.45 19.90
N ALA A 310 -3.52 10.04 21.11
CA ALA A 310 -4.34 10.85 21.99
C ALA A 310 -3.51 12.01 22.57
#